data_AF-A0A7S1TWL9-F1
#
_entry.id   AF-A0A7S1TWL9-F1
#
_cell.length_a   1.000
_cell.length_b   1.000
_cell.length_c   1.000
_cell.angle_alpha   90.00
_cell.angle_beta   90.00
_cell.angle_gamma   90.00
#
_symmetry.space_group_name_H-M   'P 1'
#
loop_
_entity.id
_entity.type
_entity.pdbx_description
1 polymer ?
#
loop_
_entity_poly.entity_id
_entity_poly.type
_entity_poly.pdbx_seq_one_letter_code
_entity_poly.pdbx_strand_id
1 'polypeptide(L)'
;GRGCAAGAGAMASKEGVLVTCDVPVRELIMHLDEQHHFVLEELDDEHLMVDPMAVDRIREAVAKLMDSNFEPPREMQQEEKTTLMPKKPPSIPVQGRKRRLKKGAKK
;
A
#
# COMPACT_ATOMS: atom_id res chain seq x y z
N GLY A 1 64.00 28.78 -8.53
CA GLY A 1 62.94 29.08 -7.55
C GLY A 1 61.93 27.95 -7.58
N ARG A 2 61.48 27.46 -6.42
CA ARG A 2 60.60 26.31 -6.25
C ARG A 2 59.27 26.51 -7.00
N GLY A 3 58.87 25.51 -7.78
CA GLY A 3 57.64 25.50 -8.56
C GLY A 3 56.39 25.33 -7.69
N CYS A 4 55.30 25.94 -8.17
CA CYS A 4 53.95 25.77 -7.64
C CYS A 4 53.46 24.33 -7.88
N ALA A 5 53.19 23.58 -6.80
CA ALA A 5 52.39 22.36 -6.86
C ALA A 5 50.96 22.71 -6.45
N ALA A 6 50.14 23.16 -7.41
CA ALA A 6 48.71 23.26 -7.22
C ALA A 6 48.10 21.86 -7.33
N GLY A 7 48.03 21.15 -6.21
CA GLY A 7 47.25 19.93 -6.10
C GLY A 7 45.76 20.27 -6.15
N ALA A 8 45.21 20.35 -7.36
CA ALA A 8 43.77 20.39 -7.56
C ALA A 8 43.23 18.97 -7.28
N GLY A 9 42.88 18.70 -6.02
CA GLY A 9 42.11 17.52 -5.67
C GLY A 9 40.72 17.63 -6.28
N ALA A 10 40.49 16.95 -7.41
CA ALA A 10 39.15 16.81 -7.96
C ALA A 10 38.31 15.99 -6.96
N MET A 11 37.39 16.65 -6.25
CA MET A 11 36.36 15.98 -5.46
C MET A 11 35.42 15.29 -6.44
N ALA A 12 35.56 13.97 -6.59
CA ALA A 12 34.62 13.17 -7.34
C ALA A 12 33.32 13.06 -6.55
N SER A 13 32.29 13.79 -6.97
CA SER A 13 30.94 13.64 -6.43
C SER A 13 30.34 12.38 -7.04
N LYS A 14 30.02 11.38 -6.21
CA LYS A 14 29.25 10.21 -6.64
C LYS A 14 27.77 10.57 -6.62
N GLU A 15 27.10 10.39 -7.74
CA GLU A 15 25.65 10.56 -7.82
C GLU A 15 24.98 9.30 -7.24
N GLY A 16 24.05 9.49 -6.31
CA GLY A 16 23.39 8.40 -5.60
C GLY A 16 22.02 8.83 -5.09
N VAL A 17 21.23 7.85 -4.67
CA VAL A 17 19.91 8.07 -4.07
C VAL A 17 19.99 7.83 -2.58
N LEU A 18 19.51 8.80 -1.80
CA LEU A 18 19.35 8.66 -0.36
C LEU A 18 18.08 7.85 -0.06
N VAL A 19 18.24 6.75 0.66
CA VAL A 19 17.15 5.91 1.15
C VAL A 19 17.08 6.05 2.65
N THR A 20 15.93 6.50 3.15
CA THR A 20 15.60 6.51 4.58
C THR A 20 14.71 5.31 4.88
N CYS A 21 15.10 4.48 5.85
CA CYS A 21 14.39 3.25 6.20
C CYS A 21 14.64 2.82 7.64
N ASP A 22 13.71 2.05 8.22
CA ASP A 22 13.89 1.47 9.56
C ASP A 22 15.01 0.41 9.60
N VAL A 23 15.58 0.18 10.80
CA VAL A 23 16.65 -0.80 11.05
C VAL A 23 16.37 -2.20 10.44
N PRO A 24 15.15 -2.78 10.54
CA PRO A 24 14.88 -4.10 9.94
C PRO A 24 14.95 -4.07 8.41
N VAL A 25 14.54 -2.96 7.79
CA VAL A 25 14.58 -2.79 6.33
C VAL A 25 16.01 -2.55 5.87
N ARG A 26 16.82 -1.80 6.63
CA ARG A 26 18.25 -1.65 6.38
C ARG A 26 18.96 -3.00 6.35
N GLU A 27 18.72 -3.86 7.34
CA GLU A 27 19.29 -5.22 7.37
C GLU A 27 18.93 -6.00 6.10
N LEU A 28 17.67 -5.96 5.66
CA LEU A 28 17.27 -6.58 4.40
C LEU A 28 18.04 -6.01 3.21
N ILE A 29 18.18 -4.69 3.13
CA ILE A 29 18.90 -4.00 2.05
C ILE A 29 20.37 -4.42 2.04
N MET A 30 21.01 -4.53 3.20
CA MET A 30 22.40 -5.01 3.34
C MET A 30 22.55 -6.46 2.88
N HIS A 31 21.59 -7.34 3.22
CA HIS A 31 21.60 -8.74 2.72
C HIS A 31 21.45 -8.81 1.20
N LEU A 32 20.65 -7.93 0.60
CA LEU A 32 20.53 -7.83 -0.86
C LEU A 32 21.81 -7.28 -1.50
N ASP A 33 22.52 -6.40 -0.78
CA ASP A 33 23.78 -5.82 -1.23
C ASP A 33 24.89 -6.87 -1.34
N GLU A 34 24.94 -7.88 -0.46
CA GLU A 34 25.94 -8.96 -0.53
C GLU A 34 26.00 -9.67 -1.89
N GLN A 35 24.88 -9.68 -2.61
CA GLN A 35 24.76 -10.33 -3.92
C GLN A 35 24.94 -9.37 -5.10
N HIS A 36 24.75 -8.06 -4.90
CA HIS A 36 24.55 -7.11 -5.98
C HIS A 36 25.35 -5.81 -5.88
N HIS A 37 25.96 -5.51 -4.73
CA HIS A 37 26.87 -4.39 -4.49
C HIS A 37 26.35 -3.06 -5.04
N PHE A 38 25.18 -2.63 -4.58
CA PHE A 38 24.52 -1.38 -4.97
C PHE A 38 24.56 -0.30 -3.86
N VAL A 39 24.97 -0.63 -2.64
CA VAL A 39 25.16 0.35 -1.56
C VAL A 39 26.47 1.10 -1.83
N LEU A 40 26.35 2.41 -2.01
CA LEU A 40 27.48 3.30 -2.29
C LEU A 40 28.18 3.72 -1.00
N GLU A 41 27.40 4.04 0.03
CA GLU A 41 27.88 4.51 1.33
C GLU A 41 26.79 4.31 2.42
N GLU A 42 27.22 3.95 3.62
CA GLU A 42 26.37 3.92 4.82
C GLU A 42 26.54 5.23 5.58
N LEU A 43 25.46 6.00 5.73
CA LEU A 43 25.53 7.30 6.40
C LEU A 43 25.25 7.17 7.90
N ASP A 44 24.20 6.44 8.26
CA ASP A 44 23.85 6.09 9.63
C ASP A 44 22.93 4.85 9.66
N ASP A 45 22.27 4.60 10.80
CA ASP A 45 21.44 3.42 10.98
C ASP A 45 20.09 3.46 10.25
N GLU A 46 19.65 4.63 9.81
CA GLU A 46 18.37 4.85 9.12
C GLU A 46 18.55 5.38 7.68
N HIS A 47 19.76 5.75 7.28
CA HIS A 47 20.08 6.39 6.02
C HIS A 47 21.19 5.64 5.26
N LEU A 48 20.85 5.21 4.05
CA LEU A 48 21.76 4.56 3.12
C LEU A 48 21.85 5.35 1.82
N MET A 49 23.05 5.44 1.26
CA MET A 49 23.26 5.94 -0.10
C MET A 49 23.35 4.76 -1.05
N VAL A 50 22.44 4.67 -2.03
CA VAL A 50 22.37 3.54 -2.97
C VAL A 50 22.46 3.99 -4.43
N ASP A 51 22.83 3.05 -5.29
CA ASP A 51 22.79 3.23 -6.74
C ASP A 51 21.33 3.46 -7.20
N PRO A 52 21.06 4.50 -8.02
CA PRO A 52 19.73 4.77 -8.55
C PRO A 52 19.11 3.58 -9.29
N MET A 53 19.90 2.73 -9.94
CA MET A 53 19.42 1.56 -10.67
C MET A 53 18.89 0.44 -9.76
N ALA A 54 19.30 0.43 -8.49
CA ALA A 54 18.88 -0.58 -7.53
C ALA A 54 17.58 -0.22 -6.79
N VAL A 55 17.13 1.03 -6.86
CA VAL A 55 15.98 1.53 -6.10
C VAL A 55 14.70 0.74 -6.39
N ASP A 56 14.41 0.46 -7.66
CA ASP A 56 13.22 -0.30 -8.05
C ASP A 56 13.25 -1.72 -7.48
N ARG A 57 14.44 -2.33 -7.49
CA ARG A 57 14.63 -3.67 -6.95
C ARG A 57 14.46 -3.71 -5.44
N ILE A 58 15.03 -2.74 -4.73
CA ILE A 58 14.89 -2.63 -3.28
C ILE A 58 13.40 -2.48 -2.93
N ARG A 59 12.67 -1.63 -3.65
CA ARG A 59 11.21 -1.47 -3.47
C ARG A 59 10.45 -2.78 -3.64
N GLU A 60 10.73 -3.54 -4.70
CA GLU A 60 10.08 -4.83 -4.91
C GLU A 60 10.41 -5.85 -3.82
N ALA A 61 11.66 -5.90 -3.37
CA ALA A 61 12.07 -6.84 -2.33
C ALA A 61 11.40 -6.53 -0.99
N VAL A 62 11.33 -5.25 -0.62
CA VAL A 62 10.62 -4.79 0.58
C VAL A 62 9.12 -5.09 0.48
N ALA A 63 8.49 -4.80 -0.66
CA ALA A 63 7.07 -5.11 -0.88
C ALA A 63 6.78 -6.61 -0.74
N LYS A 64 7.60 -7.48 -1.35
CA LYS A 64 7.46 -8.95 -1.23
C LYS A 64 7.61 -9.44 0.20
N LEU A 65 8.50 -8.84 0.98
CA LEU A 65 8.68 -9.17 2.39
C LEU A 65 7.43 -8.80 3.21
N MET A 66 6.85 -7.62 2.94
CA MET A 66 5.63 -7.17 3.61
C MET A 66 4.42 -8.03 3.24
N ASP A 67 4.24 -8.33 1.95
CA ASP A 67 3.11 -9.14 1.46
C ASP A 67 3.16 -10.57 2.00
N SER A 68 4.35 -11.15 2.15
CA SER A 68 4.50 -12.52 2.70
C SER A 68 4.15 -12.60 4.19
N ASN A 69 4.22 -11.48 4.90
CA ASN A 69 3.91 -11.37 6.32
C ASN A 69 2.49 -10.82 6.58
N PHE A 70 1.84 -10.29 5.55
CA PHE A 70 0.53 -9.65 5.65
C PHE A 70 -0.54 -10.54 4.99
N GLU A 71 -1.04 -11.55 5.72
CA GLU A 71 -2.37 -12.09 5.42
C GLU A 71 -3.37 -11.00 5.85
N PRO A 72 -4.05 -10.28 4.93
CA PRO A 72 -5.11 -9.39 5.37
C PRO A 72 -6.13 -10.24 6.13
N PRO A 73 -6.64 -9.79 7.30
CA PRO A 73 -7.78 -10.42 7.94
C PRO A 73 -8.85 -10.62 6.87
N ARG A 74 -9.46 -11.82 6.83
CA ARG A 74 -10.46 -12.22 5.82
C ARG A 74 -11.79 -11.46 5.94
N GLU A 75 -11.76 -10.18 6.25
CA GLU A 75 -12.92 -9.30 6.36
C GLU A 75 -12.69 -8.08 5.47
N MET A 76 -12.72 -8.28 4.15
CA MET A 76 -13.02 -7.21 3.17
C MET A 76 -13.42 -7.81 1.81
N GLN A 77 -14.20 -8.90 1.84
CA GLN A 77 -14.85 -9.46 0.65
C GLN A 77 -16.38 -9.49 0.80
N GLN A 78 -17.04 -8.39 1.19
CA GLN A 78 -18.48 -8.27 0.94
C GLN A 78 -19.00 -6.82 0.99
N GLU A 79 -18.79 -6.01 -0.07
CA GLU A 79 -19.75 -4.91 -0.36
C GLU A 79 -19.82 -4.42 -1.81
N GLU A 80 -19.28 -5.18 -2.77
CA GLU A 80 -19.66 -5.03 -4.19
C GLU A 80 -20.13 -6.38 -4.77
N LYS A 81 -21.22 -6.92 -4.22
CA LYS A 81 -21.99 -7.96 -4.94
C LYS A 81 -23.46 -7.97 -4.53
N THR A 82 -24.25 -7.21 -5.29
CA THR A 82 -25.65 -7.50 -5.68
C THR A 82 -26.71 -7.59 -4.56
N THR A 83 -27.64 -6.63 -4.56
CA THR A 83 -29.09 -6.87 -4.43
C THR A 83 -29.58 -7.97 -3.46
N LEU A 84 -30.01 -7.62 -2.24
CA LEU A 84 -31.40 -7.80 -1.79
C LEU A 84 -31.55 -7.24 -0.38
N MET A 85 -32.33 -6.17 -0.24
CA MET A 85 -32.75 -5.65 1.06
C MET A 85 -33.49 -6.74 1.87
N PRO A 86 -33.26 -6.87 3.18
CA PRO A 86 -34.09 -7.72 4.01
C PRO A 86 -35.49 -7.08 4.13
N LYS A 87 -36.51 -7.74 3.55
CA LYS A 87 -37.92 -7.41 3.79
C LYS A 87 -38.21 -7.60 5.28
N LYS A 88 -38.25 -6.51 6.05
CA LYS A 88 -38.86 -6.51 7.37
C LYS A 88 -40.38 -6.54 7.17
N PRO A 89 -41.13 -7.49 7.76
CA PRO A 89 -42.57 -7.37 7.81
C PRO A 89 -42.97 -6.69 9.13
N PRO A 90 -43.50 -5.45 9.12
CA PRO A 90 -44.35 -5.01 10.20
C PRO A 90 -45.82 -5.28 9.84
N SER A 91 -46.38 -6.23 10.57
CA SER A 91 -47.81 -6.48 10.74
C SER A 91 -48.54 -5.23 11.23
N ILE A 92 -49.62 -4.85 10.53
CA ILE A 92 -50.65 -3.98 11.10
C ILE A 92 -52.01 -4.61 10.78
N PRO A 93 -52.80 -5.05 11.77
CA PRO A 93 -54.18 -5.45 11.54
C PRO A 93 -55.05 -4.18 11.53
N VAL A 94 -55.37 -3.65 10.35
CA VAL A 94 -56.41 -2.61 10.24
C VAL A 94 -57.73 -3.26 9.83
N GLN A 95 -58.58 -3.44 10.84
CA GLN A 95 -60.00 -3.68 10.70
C GLN A 95 -60.65 -2.49 9.97
N GLY A 96 -61.59 -2.71 9.04
CA GLY A 96 -62.38 -1.57 8.56
C GLY A 96 -63.26 -1.75 7.32
N ARG A 97 -64.47 -2.28 7.53
CA ARG A 97 -65.74 -1.90 6.85
C ARG A 97 -65.86 -2.11 5.33
N LYS A 98 -66.38 -3.29 4.95
CA LYS A 98 -67.10 -3.47 3.68
C LYS A 98 -68.33 -2.58 3.63
N ARG A 99 -68.30 -1.48 2.86
CA ARG A 99 -69.52 -0.72 2.53
C ARG A 99 -70.29 -1.48 1.47
N ARG A 100 -71.39 -2.07 1.94
CA ARG A 100 -72.47 -2.70 1.18
C ARG A 100 -73.07 -1.68 0.20
N LEU A 101 -72.79 -1.78 -1.11
CA LEU A 101 -73.70 -1.21 -2.11
C LEU A 101 -74.70 -2.30 -2.51
N LYS A 102 -75.94 -2.02 -2.12
CA LYS A 102 -77.13 -2.82 -2.36
C LYS A 102 -77.72 -2.43 -3.72
N LYS A 103 -78.25 -3.46 -4.40
CA LYS A 103 -79.36 -3.43 -5.39
C LYS A 103 -78.97 -2.81 -6.74
N GLY A 104 -79.07 -3.47 -7.89
CA GLY A 104 -80.09 -4.44 -8.30
C GLY A 104 -81.32 -3.69 -8.82
N ALA A 105 -81.54 -3.70 -10.14
CA ALA A 105 -82.84 -3.61 -10.83
C ALA A 105 -82.55 -3.39 -12.33
N LYS A 106 -82.94 -4.35 -13.18
CA LYS A 106 -84.10 -4.30 -14.10
C LYS A 106 -83.83 -3.37 -15.31
N LYS A 107 -84.14 -3.73 -16.55
CA LYS A 107 -85.17 -4.63 -17.05
C LYS A 107 -84.84 -4.92 -18.52
#